data_AF-A0A936GIL8-F1
#
_entry.id   AF-A0A936GIL8-F1
#
_cell.length_a   1.000
_cell.length_b   1.000
_cell.length_c   1.000
_cell.angle_alpha   90.00
_cell.angle_beta   90.00
_cell.angle_gamma   90.00
#
_symmetry.space_group_name_H-M   'P 1'
#
loop_
_entity.id
_entity.type
_entity.pdbx_description
1 polymer ?
#
loop_
_entity_poly.entity_id
_entity_poly.type
_entity_poly.pdbx_seq_one_letter_code
_entity_poly.pdbx_strand_id
1 'polypeptide(L)'
;MACKSSILNSNRNPGMTQAQSEAIFTKYLGQTNFIWLDGQAGLDVTDQHIDGFAIFGNQNTIVTMEQNDLLDYDVKQSDINKLYAAKRKDGTAYTFLKVPLTQNNVVTTNGTNLGYKGSYINYYIANNKVLVPNYNDPNDAVANGLIQTLYPTRTVVGIDVRNLYENGGMIHCVTQQQPQ
;
A
#
# COMPACT_ATOMS: atom_id res chain seq x y z
N MET A 1 -2.23 -10.00 -0.58
CA MET A 1 -3.44 -9.15 -0.58
C MET A 1 -3.54 -8.52 -1.95
N ALA A 2 -4.73 -8.35 -2.51
CA ALA A 2 -4.92 -7.68 -3.80
C ALA A 2 -6.32 -7.08 -3.91
N CYS A 3 -6.46 -6.05 -4.75
CA CYS A 3 -7.75 -5.51 -5.16
C CYS A 3 -8.21 -6.20 -6.45
N LYS A 4 -9.48 -6.60 -6.51
CA LYS A 4 -10.08 -7.19 -7.71
C LYS A 4 -10.07 -6.22 -8.87
N SER A 5 -10.30 -4.93 -8.62
CA SER A 5 -10.23 -3.86 -9.63
C SER A 5 -8.90 -3.77 -10.36
N SER A 6 -7.77 -4.10 -9.71
CA SER A 6 -6.44 -4.03 -10.34
C SER A 6 -6.02 -5.33 -11.03
N ILE A 7 -6.74 -6.44 -10.81
CA ILE A 7 -6.37 -7.77 -11.32
C ILE A 7 -7.42 -8.35 -12.27
N LEU A 8 -8.68 -8.35 -11.88
CA LEU A 8 -9.79 -9.03 -12.58
C LEU A 8 -10.60 -8.10 -13.48
N ASN A 9 -10.30 -6.80 -13.47
CA ASN A 9 -11.00 -5.82 -14.30
C ASN A 9 -10.81 -6.12 -15.80
N SER A 10 -11.79 -5.72 -16.61
CA SER A 10 -11.83 -6.01 -18.05
C SER A 10 -10.70 -5.37 -18.84
N ASN A 11 -10.13 -4.27 -18.33
CA ASN A 11 -8.94 -3.61 -18.87
C ASN A 11 -7.61 -4.25 -18.39
N ARG A 12 -7.66 -5.38 -17.67
CA ARG A 12 -6.52 -6.21 -17.28
C ARG A 12 -6.70 -7.60 -17.86
N ASN A 13 -7.55 -8.42 -17.24
CA ASN A 13 -7.75 -9.83 -17.56
C ASN A 13 -9.22 -10.10 -17.87
N PRO A 14 -9.76 -9.64 -19.02
CA PRO A 14 -11.17 -9.75 -19.32
C PRO A 14 -11.68 -11.20 -19.31
N GLY A 15 -12.74 -11.44 -18.54
CA GLY A 15 -13.35 -12.76 -18.37
C GLY A 15 -12.65 -13.68 -17.37
N MET A 16 -11.53 -13.24 -16.76
CA MET A 16 -10.82 -14.03 -15.75
C MET A 16 -11.59 -14.05 -14.43
N THR A 17 -11.82 -15.25 -13.91
CA THR A 17 -12.41 -15.46 -12.59
C THR A 17 -11.36 -15.35 -11.48
N GLN A 18 -11.82 -15.06 -10.25
CA GLN A 18 -10.95 -15.06 -9.08
C GLN A 18 -10.23 -16.42 -8.91
N ALA A 19 -10.93 -17.54 -9.06
CA ALA A 19 -10.32 -18.87 -8.93
C ALA A 19 -9.20 -19.14 -9.96
N GLN A 20 -9.36 -18.67 -11.20
CA GLN A 20 -8.29 -18.75 -12.21
C GLN A 20 -7.08 -17.90 -11.82
N SER A 21 -7.30 -16.69 -11.31
CA SER A 21 -6.20 -15.85 -10.83
C SER A 21 -5.46 -16.47 -9.64
N GLU A 22 -6.20 -17.08 -8.70
CA GLU A 22 -5.62 -17.78 -7.56
C GLU A 22 -4.80 -19.00 -7.98
N ALA A 23 -5.24 -19.76 -8.99
CA ALA A 23 -4.46 -20.86 -9.56
C ALA A 23 -3.14 -20.38 -10.18
N ILE A 24 -3.16 -19.24 -10.89
CA ILE A 24 -1.95 -18.60 -11.44
C ILE A 24 -1.02 -18.15 -10.32
N PHE A 25 -1.54 -17.44 -9.32
CA PHE A 25 -0.75 -17.01 -8.17
C PHE A 25 -0.19 -18.17 -7.36
N THR A 26 -0.94 -19.26 -7.21
CA THR A 26 -0.44 -20.48 -6.57
C THR A 26 0.72 -21.05 -7.37
N LYS A 27 0.58 -21.15 -8.71
CA LYS A 27 1.61 -21.71 -9.59
C LYS A 27 2.90 -20.89 -9.60
N TYR A 28 2.80 -19.56 -9.72
CA TYR A 28 3.97 -18.70 -9.94
C TYR A 28 4.50 -18.00 -8.69
N LEU A 29 3.66 -17.78 -7.68
CA LEU A 29 4.03 -17.09 -6.42
C LEU A 29 3.99 -18.00 -5.19
N GLY A 30 3.54 -19.25 -5.34
CA GLY A 30 3.45 -20.23 -4.24
C GLY A 30 2.40 -19.89 -3.17
N GLN A 31 1.53 -18.92 -3.40
CA GLN A 31 0.56 -18.45 -2.41
C GLN A 31 -0.66 -19.36 -2.36
N THR A 32 -1.14 -19.68 -1.15
CA THR A 32 -2.32 -20.53 -0.95
C THR A 32 -3.40 -19.88 -0.06
N ASN A 33 -3.20 -18.63 0.35
CA ASN A 33 -4.15 -17.88 1.16
C ASN A 33 -4.28 -16.48 0.57
N PHE A 34 -5.50 -16.08 0.23
CA PHE A 34 -5.75 -14.86 -0.53
C PHE A 34 -6.67 -13.94 0.26
N ILE A 35 -6.29 -12.67 0.33
CA ILE A 35 -7.11 -11.59 0.91
C ILE A 35 -7.46 -10.68 -0.25
N TRP A 36 -8.75 -10.68 -0.61
CA TRP A 36 -9.29 -9.93 -1.73
C TRP A 36 -10.12 -8.76 -1.24
N LEU A 37 -9.75 -7.57 -1.71
CA LEU A 37 -10.55 -6.35 -1.64
C LEU A 37 -11.22 -6.14 -2.99
N ASP A 38 -12.35 -5.46 -3.05
CA ASP A 38 -13.02 -5.19 -4.34
C ASP A 38 -12.27 -4.10 -5.12
N GLY A 39 -11.80 -3.07 -4.42
CA GLY A 39 -11.15 -1.89 -4.97
C GLY A 39 -12.07 -1.02 -5.83
N GLN A 40 -11.47 -0.18 -6.65
CA GLN A 40 -12.14 0.79 -7.51
C GLN A 40 -11.57 0.75 -8.91
N ALA A 41 -12.42 0.39 -9.86
CA ALA A 41 -12.12 0.35 -11.29
C ALA A 41 -12.42 1.70 -11.95
N GLY A 42 -11.77 1.96 -13.09
CA GLY A 42 -11.91 3.20 -13.86
C GLY A 42 -11.09 4.36 -13.31
N LEU A 43 -10.10 4.08 -12.45
CA LEU A 43 -9.16 5.10 -11.98
C LEU A 43 -8.05 5.28 -13.00
N ASP A 44 -7.58 6.51 -13.14
CA ASP A 44 -6.57 6.88 -14.16
C ASP A 44 -5.26 6.08 -14.02
N VAL A 45 -4.79 5.85 -12.79
CA VAL A 45 -3.45 5.29 -12.58
C VAL A 45 -3.43 3.76 -12.50
N THR A 46 -4.08 3.16 -11.49
CA THR A 46 -3.83 1.74 -11.16
C THR A 46 -5.07 0.88 -10.93
N ASP A 47 -6.27 1.45 -11.05
CA ASP A 47 -7.50 0.79 -10.59
C ASP A 47 -7.37 0.32 -9.12
N GLN A 48 -6.82 1.18 -8.25
CA GLN A 48 -6.63 1.02 -6.80
C GLN A 48 -5.69 -0.14 -6.40
N HIS A 49 -4.42 -0.04 -6.79
CA HIS A 49 -3.40 -0.99 -6.39
C HIS A 49 -3.23 -1.05 -4.86
N ILE A 50 -3.04 -2.26 -4.33
CA ILE A 50 -3.04 -2.54 -2.89
C ILE A 50 -1.88 -1.84 -2.14
N ASP A 51 -0.74 -1.67 -2.80
CA ASP A 51 0.48 -1.09 -2.23
C ASP A 51 0.37 0.41 -1.92
N GLY A 52 -0.71 1.06 -2.38
CA GLY A 52 -1.02 2.44 -2.02
C GLY A 52 -1.54 2.60 -0.59
N PHE A 53 -2.10 1.54 0.01
CA PHE A 53 -2.78 1.67 1.31
C PHE A 53 -2.63 0.46 2.24
N ALA A 54 -2.14 -0.69 1.78
CA ALA A 54 -1.85 -1.83 2.65
C ALA A 54 -0.68 -2.69 2.15
N ILE A 55 0.29 -2.96 3.02
CA ILE A 55 1.37 -3.92 2.74
C ILE A 55 1.63 -4.84 3.93
N PHE A 56 2.22 -6.01 3.68
CA PHE A 56 2.74 -6.84 4.76
C PHE A 56 4.07 -6.26 5.23
N GLY A 57 4.11 -5.83 6.49
CA GLY A 57 5.36 -5.32 7.07
C GLY A 57 6.27 -6.45 7.56
N ASN A 58 5.68 -7.54 8.04
CA ASN A 58 6.34 -8.79 8.38
C ASN A 58 5.31 -9.96 8.34
N GLN A 59 5.64 -11.11 8.92
CA GLN A 59 4.77 -12.29 8.89
C GLN A 59 3.41 -12.13 9.61
N ASN A 60 3.29 -11.22 10.58
CA ASN A 60 2.09 -11.08 11.42
C ASN A 60 1.47 -9.67 11.38
N THR A 61 2.13 -8.70 10.75
CA THR A 61 1.72 -7.30 10.76
C THR A 61 1.41 -6.80 9.35
N ILE A 62 0.23 -6.23 9.18
CA ILE A 62 -0.12 -5.41 8.02
C ILE A 62 0.13 -3.95 8.40
N VAL A 63 0.82 -3.21 7.54
CA VAL A 63 0.94 -1.75 7.64
C VAL A 63 -0.15 -1.13 6.77
N THR A 64 -0.97 -0.28 7.37
CA THR A 64 -2.13 0.38 6.75
C THR A 64 -2.39 1.72 7.46
N MET A 65 -3.54 2.34 7.29
CA MET A 65 -3.92 3.60 7.92
C MET A 65 -5.12 3.43 8.86
N GLU A 66 -5.47 4.48 9.61
CA GLU A 66 -6.73 4.50 10.36
C GLU A 66 -7.94 4.53 9.41
N GLN A 67 -9.13 4.15 9.90
CA GLN A 67 -10.33 4.10 9.06
C GLN A 67 -10.64 5.43 8.37
N ASN A 68 -10.53 6.55 9.08
CA ASN A 68 -10.79 7.87 8.48
C ASN A 68 -9.77 8.20 7.39
N ASP A 69 -8.50 7.86 7.59
CA ASP A 69 -7.46 8.06 6.59
C ASP A 69 -7.64 7.14 5.38
N LEU A 70 -8.08 5.89 5.58
CA LEU A 70 -8.45 4.99 4.48
C LEU A 70 -9.64 5.53 3.68
N LEU A 71 -10.64 6.12 4.34
CA LEU A 71 -11.77 6.77 3.66
C LEU A 71 -11.32 8.04 2.91
N ASP A 72 -10.46 8.87 3.51
CA ASP A 72 -9.83 10.03 2.86
C ASP A 72 -8.96 9.63 1.65
N TYR A 73 -8.47 8.39 1.63
CA TYR A 73 -7.72 7.78 0.53
C TYR A 73 -8.61 6.95 -0.42
N ASP A 74 -9.92 7.19 -0.42
CA ASP A 74 -10.93 6.56 -1.29
C ASP A 74 -11.00 5.02 -1.18
N VAL A 75 -10.59 4.44 -0.04
CA VAL A 75 -10.81 3.02 0.25
C VAL A 75 -12.23 2.83 0.77
N LYS A 76 -13.03 2.04 0.05
CA LYS A 76 -14.42 1.77 0.41
C LYS A 76 -14.53 1.11 1.78
N GLN A 77 -15.55 1.49 2.57
CA GLN A 77 -15.80 0.89 3.88
C GLN A 77 -15.89 -0.64 3.85
N SER A 78 -16.45 -1.22 2.78
CA SER A 78 -16.51 -2.68 2.60
C SER A 78 -15.12 -3.33 2.54
N ASP A 79 -14.14 -2.66 1.92
CA ASP A 79 -12.78 -3.16 1.81
C ASP A 79 -11.96 -2.88 3.06
N ILE A 80 -12.21 -1.76 3.75
CA ILE A 80 -11.68 -1.52 5.11
C ILE A 80 -12.10 -2.66 6.04
N ASN A 81 -13.38 -3.03 6.02
CA ASN A 81 -13.90 -4.12 6.85
C ASN A 81 -13.23 -5.47 6.51
N LYS A 82 -13.05 -5.79 5.22
CA LYS A 82 -12.34 -7.01 4.79
C LYS A 82 -10.86 -6.99 5.18
N LEU A 83 -10.20 -5.85 5.05
CA LEU A 83 -8.80 -5.68 5.42
C LEU A 83 -8.60 -5.94 6.91
N TYR A 84 -9.42 -5.34 7.77
CA TYR A 84 -9.34 -5.53 9.22
C TYR A 84 -9.82 -6.90 9.70
N ALA A 85 -10.69 -7.57 8.93
CA ALA A 85 -11.10 -8.95 9.20
C ALA A 85 -10.13 -10.01 8.64
N ALA A 86 -9.08 -9.59 7.93
CA ALA A 86 -8.15 -10.51 7.28
C ALA A 86 -7.44 -11.42 8.29
N LYS A 87 -7.24 -12.68 7.88
CA LYS A 87 -6.60 -13.71 8.69
C LYS A 87 -5.46 -14.38 7.94
N ARG A 88 -4.46 -14.81 8.71
CA ARG A 88 -3.39 -15.68 8.23
C ARG A 88 -3.97 -17.05 7.85
N LYS A 89 -3.16 -17.86 7.17
CA LYS A 89 -3.53 -19.23 6.77
C LYS A 89 -3.96 -20.11 7.95
N ASP A 90 -3.41 -19.87 9.14
CA ASP A 90 -3.74 -20.57 10.38
C ASP A 90 -5.02 -20.05 11.08
N GLY A 91 -5.71 -19.07 10.49
CA GLY A 91 -6.92 -18.47 11.04
C GLY A 91 -6.68 -17.36 12.08
N THR A 92 -5.43 -17.07 12.43
CA THR A 92 -5.09 -15.98 13.36
C THR A 92 -5.22 -14.62 12.68
N ALA A 93 -5.72 -13.62 13.41
CA ALA A 93 -5.80 -12.24 12.93
C ALA A 93 -4.41 -11.62 12.76
N TYR A 94 -4.29 -10.68 11.82
CA TYR A 94 -3.10 -9.83 11.72
C TYR A 94 -3.11 -8.74 12.80
N THR A 95 -1.91 -8.32 13.20
CA THR A 95 -1.71 -7.04 13.88
C THR A 95 -1.65 -5.93 12.83
N PHE A 96 -2.08 -4.72 13.19
CA PHE A 96 -2.03 -3.56 12.30
C PHE A 96 -1.08 -2.50 12.87
N LEU A 97 -0.09 -2.12 12.08
CA LEU A 97 0.62 -0.86 12.29
C LEU A 97 -0.08 0.20 11.44
N LYS A 98 -0.68 1.18 12.11
CA LYS A 98 -1.44 2.23 11.43
C LYS A 98 -0.58 3.48 11.32
N VAL A 99 -0.34 3.90 10.09
CA VAL A 99 0.46 5.07 9.72
C VAL A 99 -0.52 6.14 9.20
N PRO A 100 -0.38 7.41 9.60
CA PRO A 100 -1.31 8.45 9.16
C PRO A 100 -1.16 8.73 7.67
N LEU A 101 -2.12 9.42 7.06
CA LEU A 101 -1.87 10.18 5.81
C LEU A 101 -1.03 11.43 6.09
N THR A 102 -0.60 12.14 5.04
CA THR A 102 -0.13 13.52 5.22
C THR A 102 -1.20 14.36 5.92
N GLN A 103 -0.78 15.25 6.82
CA GLN A 103 -1.69 16.15 7.50
C GLN A 103 -2.39 17.08 6.49
N ASN A 104 -1.64 17.54 5.49
CA ASN A 104 -2.11 18.47 4.47
C ASN A 104 -2.14 17.80 3.09
N ASN A 105 -2.85 18.42 2.14
CA ASN A 105 -2.72 18.06 0.74
C ASN A 105 -1.27 18.26 0.28
N VAL A 106 -0.80 17.35 -0.57
CA VAL A 106 0.58 17.39 -1.07
C VAL A 106 0.77 18.61 -1.98
N VAL A 107 1.83 19.36 -1.71
CA VAL A 107 2.29 20.46 -2.55
C VAL A 107 3.66 20.11 -3.10
N THR A 108 3.78 19.98 -4.42
CA THR A 108 5.03 19.68 -5.13
C THR A 108 6.13 20.70 -4.86
N THR A 109 7.38 20.39 -5.20
CA THR A 109 8.50 21.31 -4.95
C THR A 109 8.44 22.58 -5.80
N ASN A 110 7.66 22.58 -6.90
CA ASN A 110 7.40 23.75 -7.73
C ASN A 110 6.14 24.54 -7.31
N GLY A 111 5.44 24.12 -6.25
CA GLY A 111 4.31 24.83 -5.67
C GLY A 111 2.92 24.40 -6.16
N THR A 112 2.81 23.37 -7.00
CA THR A 112 1.52 22.79 -7.41
C THR A 112 0.88 22.08 -6.22
N ASN A 113 -0.33 22.51 -5.84
CA ASN A 113 -1.16 21.78 -4.89
C ASN A 113 -1.92 20.69 -5.63
N LEU A 114 -1.68 19.43 -5.26
CA LEU A 114 -2.29 18.27 -5.92
C LEU A 114 -3.77 18.09 -5.54
N GLY A 115 -4.22 18.70 -4.45
CA GLY A 115 -5.62 18.64 -3.99
C GLY A 115 -5.97 17.40 -3.17
N TYR A 116 -5.01 16.49 -2.93
CA TYR A 116 -5.18 15.28 -2.14
C TYR A 116 -3.96 15.00 -1.23
N LYS A 117 -4.18 14.18 -0.19
CA LYS A 117 -3.17 13.76 0.79
C LYS A 117 -2.31 12.61 0.26
N GLY A 118 -1.07 12.52 0.75
CA GLY A 118 -0.10 11.48 0.38
C GLY A 118 -0.09 10.29 1.33
N SER A 119 0.17 9.11 0.79
CA SER A 119 0.28 7.85 1.54
C SER A 119 1.73 7.48 1.86
N TYR A 120 2.01 7.22 3.13
CA TYR A 120 3.31 6.71 3.57
C TYR A 120 3.50 5.20 3.34
N ILE A 121 2.47 4.49 2.88
CA ILE A 121 2.44 3.01 2.81
C ILE A 121 3.28 2.46 1.66
N ASN A 122 3.43 3.23 0.57
CA ASN A 122 4.13 2.79 -0.64
C ASN A 122 5.67 2.87 -0.50
N TYR A 123 6.20 2.30 0.58
CA TYR A 123 7.62 2.27 0.93
C TYR A 123 8.32 1.01 0.43
N TYR A 124 9.66 1.07 0.31
CA TYR A 124 10.49 -0.05 -0.13
C TYR A 124 11.35 -0.59 1.00
N ILE A 125 11.35 -1.92 1.18
CA ILE A 125 12.16 -2.63 2.19
C ILE A 125 13.43 -3.15 1.50
N ALA A 126 14.54 -2.44 1.66
CA ALA A 126 15.86 -2.91 1.26
C ALA A 126 16.50 -3.79 2.35
N ASN A 127 17.69 -4.34 2.07
CA ASN A 127 18.38 -5.24 3.00
C ASN A 127 18.52 -4.64 4.40
N ASN A 128 19.14 -3.45 4.49
CA ASN A 128 19.45 -2.77 5.76
C ASN A 128 18.73 -1.42 5.91
N LYS A 129 17.85 -1.07 4.97
CA LYS A 129 17.16 0.22 4.90
C LYS A 129 15.67 0.03 4.60
N VAL A 130 14.86 0.99 5.01
CA VAL A 130 13.47 1.12 4.57
C VAL A 130 13.30 2.53 4.02
N LEU A 131 12.97 2.64 2.75
CA LEU A 131 12.83 3.92 2.04
C LEU A 131 11.35 4.30 2.06
N VAL A 132 11.00 5.34 2.82
CA VAL A 132 9.62 5.77 3.06
C VAL A 132 9.33 7.06 2.29
N PRO A 133 8.20 7.17 1.58
CA PRO A 133 7.84 8.40 0.88
C PRO A 133 7.56 9.51 1.89
N ASN A 134 8.21 10.67 1.73
CA ASN A 134 7.99 11.87 2.51
C ASN A 134 7.47 13.00 1.61
N TYR A 135 6.78 13.95 2.22
CA TYR A 135 6.01 14.98 1.53
C TYR A 135 6.33 16.40 2.00
N ASN A 136 7.35 16.59 2.83
CA ASN A 136 7.60 17.85 3.53
C ASN A 136 6.35 18.26 4.35
N ASP A 137 5.81 17.28 5.07
CA ASP A 137 4.58 17.38 5.86
C ASP A 137 4.88 17.01 7.33
N PRO A 138 4.17 17.57 8.33
CA PRO A 138 4.39 17.23 9.74
C PRO A 138 4.31 15.73 10.05
N ASN A 139 3.50 14.97 9.31
CA ASN A 139 3.37 13.54 9.52
C ASN A 139 4.54 12.72 8.96
N ASP A 140 5.49 13.33 8.24
CA ASP A 140 6.71 12.65 7.77
C ASP A 140 7.47 12.01 8.94
N ALA A 141 7.70 12.78 10.00
CA ALA A 141 8.42 12.29 11.18
C ALA A 141 7.63 11.20 11.93
N VAL A 142 6.30 11.35 11.99
CA VAL A 142 5.40 10.38 12.64
C VAL A 142 5.41 9.05 11.90
N ALA A 143 5.23 9.08 10.58
CA ALA A 143 5.22 7.88 9.75
C ALA A 143 6.56 7.15 9.79
N ASN A 144 7.67 7.89 9.64
CA ASN A 144 9.01 7.32 9.74
C ASN A 144 9.27 6.67 11.10
N GLY A 145 8.87 7.32 12.20
CA GLY A 145 9.00 6.77 13.55
C GLY A 145 8.22 5.48 13.74
N LEU A 146 6.95 5.44 13.32
CA LEU A 146 6.10 4.24 13.42
C LEU A 146 6.69 3.09 12.60
N ILE A 147 7.07 3.33 11.34
CA ILE A 147 7.68 2.32 10.48
C ILE A 147 9.01 1.83 11.07
N GLN A 148 9.79 2.70 11.73
CA GLN A 148 11.05 2.32 12.37
C GLN A 148 10.84 1.31 13.50
N THR A 149 9.73 1.38 14.24
CA THR A 149 9.40 0.39 15.28
C THR A 149 9.22 -1.03 14.72
N LEU A 150 8.78 -1.14 13.47
CA LEU A 150 8.57 -2.42 12.79
C LEU A 150 9.87 -3.04 12.29
N TYR A 151 10.90 -2.23 12.08
CA TYR A 151 12.18 -2.62 11.48
C TYR A 151 13.38 -2.22 12.35
N PRO A 152 13.52 -2.76 13.57
CA PRO A 152 14.52 -2.32 14.54
C PRO A 152 15.98 -2.51 14.08
N THR A 153 16.22 -3.41 13.12
CA THR A 153 17.56 -3.70 12.57
C THR A 153 17.84 -2.95 11.25
N ARG A 154 16.88 -2.19 10.72
CA ARG A 154 17.03 -1.40 9.50
C ARG A 154 16.98 0.08 9.83
N THR A 155 17.61 0.91 9.00
CA THR A 155 17.42 2.36 9.09
C THR A 155 16.25 2.78 8.21
N VAL A 156 15.24 3.43 8.79
CA VAL A 156 14.22 4.14 8.02
C VAL A 156 14.78 5.44 7.48
N VAL A 157 14.57 5.68 6.18
CA VAL A 157 15.04 6.86 5.46
C VAL A 157 13.85 7.44 4.69
N GLY A 158 13.45 8.66 5.04
CA GLY A 158 12.45 9.41 4.29
C GLY A 158 13.03 9.94 2.98
N ILE A 159 12.29 9.77 1.88
CA ILE A 159 12.66 10.28 0.55
C ILE A 159 11.56 11.23 0.10
N ASP A 160 11.90 12.46 -0.24
CA ASP A 160 10.94 13.41 -0.79
C ASP A 160 10.40 12.89 -2.14
N VAL A 161 9.11 12.55 -2.18
CA VAL A 161 8.45 12.01 -3.37
C VAL A 161 7.43 12.98 -3.96
N ARG A 162 7.33 14.23 -3.50
CA ARG A 162 6.20 15.09 -3.88
C ARG A 162 6.01 15.23 -5.40
N ASN A 163 7.11 15.32 -6.15
CA ASN A 163 7.07 15.42 -7.61
C ASN A 163 6.84 14.05 -8.28
N LEU A 164 7.26 12.96 -7.64
CA LEU A 164 6.93 11.61 -8.12
C LEU A 164 5.45 11.30 -7.91
N TYR A 165 4.89 11.76 -6.79
CA TYR A 165 3.51 11.56 -6.40
C TYR A 165 2.51 12.23 -7.34
N GLU A 166 2.86 13.41 -7.86
CA GLU A 166 2.12 14.07 -8.95
C GLU A 166 1.91 13.15 -10.17
N ASN A 167 2.83 12.22 -10.42
CA ASN A 167 2.79 11.29 -11.55
C ASN A 167 2.18 9.92 -11.18
N GLY A 168 1.48 9.81 -10.04
CA GLY A 168 0.68 8.64 -9.67
C GLY A 168 1.42 7.53 -8.92
N GLY A 169 2.67 7.75 -8.50
CA GLY A 169 3.48 6.72 -7.83
C GLY A 169 4.28 7.26 -6.65
N MET A 170 4.88 6.33 -5.90
CA MET A 170 5.84 6.61 -4.83
C MET A 170 7.02 5.62 -4.96
N ILE A 171 7.76 5.39 -3.88
CA ILE A 171 9.02 4.62 -3.92
C ILE A 171 8.79 3.19 -4.38
N HIS A 172 7.79 2.50 -3.83
CA HIS A 172 7.55 1.09 -4.16
C HIS A 172 7.22 0.92 -5.65
N CYS A 173 6.46 1.84 -6.24
CA CYS A 173 6.08 1.82 -7.66
C CYS A 173 7.26 1.88 -8.64
N VAL A 174 8.42 2.40 -8.23
CA VAL A 174 9.60 2.57 -9.10
C VAL A 174 10.74 1.61 -8.74
N THR A 175 10.44 0.58 -7.93
CA THR A 175 11.42 -0.40 -7.46
C THR A 175 10.95 -1.84 -7.69
N GLN A 176 11.88 -2.74 -7.94
CA GLN A 176 11.65 -4.18 -8.00
C GLN A 176 12.84 -4.91 -7.38
N GLN A 177 12.62 -5.60 -6.26
CA GLN A 177 13.66 -6.36 -5.58
C GLN A 177 14.03 -7.63 -6.35
N GLN A 178 15.32 -7.95 -6.35
CA GLN A 178 15.84 -9.27 -6.71
C GLN A 178 16.29 -9.97 -5.42
N PRO A 179 15.60 -11.04 -4.97
CA PRO A 179 16.03 -11.84 -3.83
C PRO A 179 17.43 -12.41 -4.04
N GLN A 180 18.12 -12.70 -2.93
CA GLN A 180 19.43 -13.36 -2.94
C GLN A 180 19.35 -14.80 -3.45
#